data_AF-A0A4Q7DL69-F1
#
_entry.id   AF-A0A4Q7DL69-F1
#
_cell.length_a   1.000
_cell.length_b   1.000
_cell.length_c   1.000
_cell.angle_alpha   90.00
_cell.angle_beta   90.00
_cell.angle_gamma   90.00
#
_symmetry.space_group_name_H-M   'P 1'
#
loop_
_entity.id
_entity.type
_entity.pdbx_description
1 polymer ?
#
loop_
_entity_poly.entity_id
_entity_poly.type
_entity_poly.pdbx_seq_one_letter_code
_entity_poly.pdbx_strand_id
1 'polypeptide(L)'
;MLDFIETAAAIKSYYTDLTDFLEEDDFWVLTAEQQKRLAKEDQDKEWFMINPSKLKDKTASISVVDSYEKDSLLRAVLFIMKTTNALPEGSSFKERLLYTKRVLPPVIFTDKGL
;
A
#
# COMPACT_ATOMS: atom_id res chain seq x y z
N MET A 1 12.69 6.89 12.21
CA MET A 1 12.93 5.43 12.35
C MET A 1 11.62 4.67 12.17
N LEU A 2 10.53 5.14 12.79
CA LEU A 2 9.14 4.71 12.51
C LEU A 2 8.78 4.79 11.02
N ASP A 3 9.08 5.90 10.35
CA ASP A 3 8.76 6.11 8.93
C ASP A 3 9.33 5.04 7.99
N PHE A 4 10.51 4.49 8.30
CA PHE A 4 11.12 3.43 7.50
C PHE A 4 10.44 2.08 7.72
N ILE A 5 10.06 1.77 8.96
CA ILE A 5 9.35 0.54 9.31
C ILE A 5 7.97 0.51 8.67
N GLU A 6 7.27 1.64 8.68
CA GLU A 6 5.93 1.77 8.10
C GLU A 6 5.96 1.76 6.58
N THR A 7 6.94 2.46 5.98
CA THR A 7 7.17 2.37 4.55
C THR A 7 7.53 0.93 4.15
N ALA A 8 8.32 0.22 4.97
CA ALA A 8 8.65 -1.19 4.73
C ALA A 8 7.44 -2.12 4.83
N ALA A 9 6.56 -1.90 5.81
CA ALA A 9 5.29 -2.62 5.94
C ALA A 9 4.37 -2.36 4.73
N ALA A 10 4.23 -1.11 4.32
CA ALA A 10 3.48 -0.74 3.12
C ALA A 10 4.07 -1.37 1.84
N ILE A 11 5.40 -1.40 1.71
CA ILE A 11 6.08 -2.11 0.61
C ILE A 11 5.73 -3.61 0.63
N LYS A 12 5.64 -4.25 1.80
CA LYS A 12 5.21 -5.65 1.92
C LYS A 12 3.80 -5.85 1.35
N SER A 13 2.86 -4.95 1.64
CA SER A 13 1.50 -4.98 1.07
C SER A 13 1.49 -4.95 -0.47
N TYR A 14 2.42 -4.25 -1.11
CA TYR A 14 2.56 -4.31 -2.58
C TYR A 14 2.98 -5.70 -3.10
N TYR A 15 3.71 -6.50 -2.31
CA TYR A 15 4.04 -7.88 -2.68
C TYR A 15 2.92 -8.88 -2.41
N THR A 16 2.08 -8.63 -1.41
CA THR A 16 1.04 -9.58 -0.99
C THR A 16 -0.29 -9.28 -1.66
N ASP A 17 -0.70 -8.01 -1.70
CA ASP A 17 -2.11 -7.66 -1.86
C ASP A 17 -2.40 -6.81 -3.10
N LEU A 18 -1.40 -6.12 -3.67
CA LEU A 18 -1.60 -5.16 -4.77
C LEU A 18 -1.08 -5.63 -6.14
N THR A 19 -1.78 -5.25 -7.21
CA THR A 19 -1.45 -5.60 -8.61
C THR A 19 -0.67 -4.53 -9.36
N ASP A 20 -0.71 -3.28 -8.87
CA ASP A 20 -0.14 -2.11 -9.53
C ASP A 20 0.20 -1.00 -8.51
N PHE A 21 0.85 0.09 -8.97
CA PHE A 21 1.04 1.29 -8.17
C PHE A 21 -0.32 1.92 -7.82
N LEU A 22 -0.42 2.41 -6.58
CA LEU A 22 -1.57 3.20 -6.14
C LEU A 22 -1.31 4.68 -6.42
N GLU A 23 -2.34 5.35 -6.93
CA GLU A 23 -2.40 6.79 -7.10
C GLU A 23 -3.40 7.39 -6.09
N GLU A 24 -3.41 8.72 -5.93
CA GLU A 24 -4.35 9.40 -5.02
C GLU A 24 -5.82 9.04 -5.34
N ASP A 25 -6.16 8.91 -6.62
CA ASP A 25 -7.50 8.60 -7.10
C ASP A 25 -7.91 7.13 -6.87
N ASP A 26 -6.96 6.27 -6.47
CA ASP A 26 -7.24 4.88 -6.09
C ASP A 26 -7.76 4.77 -4.64
N PHE A 27 -7.88 5.87 -3.90
CA PHE A 27 -8.38 5.89 -2.53
C PHE A 27 -9.78 6.51 -2.47
N TRP A 28 -10.81 5.67 -2.44
CA TRP A 28 -12.20 6.12 -2.44
C TRP A 28 -12.68 6.36 -1.02
N VAL A 29 -13.07 7.61 -0.72
CA VAL A 29 -13.61 7.97 0.60
C VAL A 29 -14.85 7.12 0.91
N LEU A 30 -14.91 6.54 2.11
CA LEU A 30 -16.09 5.80 2.54
C LEU A 30 -17.31 6.73 2.65
N THR A 31 -18.45 6.25 2.16
CA THR A 31 -19.73 6.96 2.33
C THR A 31 -20.15 6.95 3.80
N ALA A 32 -21.00 7.90 4.22
CA ALA A 32 -21.52 7.96 5.58
C ALA A 32 -22.25 6.67 6.01
N GLU A 33 -22.88 5.95 5.08
CA GLU A 33 -23.51 4.65 5.36
C GLU A 33 -22.48 3.54 5.59
N GLN A 34 -21.35 3.57 4.89
CA GLN A 34 -20.26 2.62 5.07
C GLN A 34 -19.50 2.90 6.38
N GLN A 35 -19.26 4.17 6.71
CA GLN A 35 -18.62 4.55 7.98
C GLN A 35 -19.43 4.06 9.19
N LYS A 36 -20.78 4.13 9.14
CA LYS A 36 -21.64 3.59 10.21
C LYS A 36 -21.49 2.08 10.46
N ARG A 37 -20.90 1.34 9.53
CA ARG A 37 -20.61 -0.10 9.66
C ARG A 37 -19.27 -0.37 10.37
N LEU A 38 -18.43 0.64 10.53
CA LEU A 38 -17.18 0.55 11.30
C LEU A 38 -17.47 0.48 12.80
N ALA A 39 -16.48 0.00 13.56
CA ALA A 39 -16.53 0.05 15.02
C ALA A 39 -16.68 1.51 15.48
N LYS A 40 -17.40 1.74 16.59
CA LYS A 40 -17.72 3.11 17.07
C LYS A 40 -16.48 3.99 17.25
N GLU A 41 -15.38 3.39 17.68
CA GLU A 41 -14.09 4.05 17.93
C GLU A 41 -13.42 4.57 16.65
N ASP A 42 -13.83 4.04 15.50
CA ASP A 42 -13.27 4.36 14.19
C ASP A 42 -14.18 5.27 13.37
N GLN A 43 -15.44 5.51 13.79
CA GLN A 43 -16.40 6.30 13.01
C GLN A 43 -16.03 7.79 12.88
N ASP A 44 -15.17 8.30 13.77
CA ASP A 44 -14.73 9.70 13.76
C ASP A 44 -13.47 9.94 12.91
N LYS A 45 -12.86 8.89 12.37
CA LYS A 45 -11.67 8.97 11.51
C LYS A 45 -12.06 8.99 10.04
N GLU A 46 -11.18 9.53 9.21
CA GLU A 46 -11.32 9.46 7.76
C GLU A 46 -10.77 8.11 7.27
N TRP A 47 -11.61 7.41 6.49
CA TRP A 47 -11.33 6.08 5.98
C TRP A 47 -11.49 6.03 4.47
N PHE A 48 -10.61 5.29 3.83
CA PHE A 48 -10.55 5.12 2.38
C PHE A 48 -10.64 3.65 2.03
N MET A 49 -11.40 3.34 0.99
CA MET A 49 -11.39 2.04 0.34
C MET A 49 -10.42 2.09 -0.84
N ILE A 50 -9.49 1.14 -0.88
CA ILE A 50 -8.60 0.99 -2.05
C ILE A 50 -9.43 0.50 -3.25
N ASN A 51 -9.22 1.13 -4.40
CA ASN A 51 -9.82 0.74 -5.68
C ASN A 51 -9.65 -0.78 -5.91
N PRO A 52 -10.74 -1.55 -5.99
CA PRO A 52 -10.68 -3.01 -6.12
C PRO A 52 -9.94 -3.51 -7.37
N SER A 53 -9.78 -2.67 -8.40
CA SER A 53 -8.98 -3.01 -9.58
C SER A 53 -7.48 -3.16 -9.29
N LYS A 54 -7.01 -2.54 -8.20
CA LYS A 54 -5.62 -2.57 -7.74
C LYS A 54 -5.31 -3.72 -6.77
N LEU A 55 -6.33 -4.49 -6.37
CA LEU A 55 -6.20 -5.63 -5.46
C LEU A 55 -5.96 -6.94 -6.23
N LYS A 56 -5.08 -7.80 -5.72
CA LYS A 56 -4.87 -9.16 -6.27
C LYS A 56 -6.06 -10.07 -6.05
N ASP A 57 -6.63 -10.01 -4.84
CA ASP A 57 -7.86 -10.69 -4.52
C ASP A 57 -9.03 -9.70 -4.61
N LYS A 58 -9.79 -9.79 -5.70
CA LYS A 58 -10.98 -8.96 -5.93
C LYS A 58 -12.14 -9.30 -4.99
N THR A 59 -12.05 -10.43 -4.27
CA THR A 59 -13.04 -10.86 -3.27
C THR A 59 -12.68 -10.41 -1.86
N ALA A 60 -11.46 -9.90 -1.65
CA ALA A 60 -11.06 -9.17 -0.45
C ALA A 60 -11.88 -7.87 -0.41
N SER A 61 -13.08 -7.98 0.12
CA SER A 61 -14.20 -7.10 -0.19
C SER A 61 -14.04 -5.71 0.42
N ILE A 62 -13.05 -5.51 1.29
CA ILE A 62 -12.84 -4.29 2.06
C ILE A 62 -11.34 -4.20 2.42
N SER A 63 -10.49 -3.75 1.49
CA SER A 63 -9.19 -3.18 1.87
C SER A 63 -9.42 -1.71 2.22
N VAL A 64 -9.87 -1.48 3.45
CA VAL A 64 -10.07 -0.15 4.00
C VAL A 64 -8.85 0.25 4.80
N VAL A 65 -8.40 1.47 4.58
CA VAL A 65 -7.23 2.07 5.21
C VAL A 65 -7.60 3.43 5.78
N ASP A 66 -6.95 3.83 6.87
CA ASP A 66 -7.08 5.20 7.37
C ASP A 66 -6.16 6.17 6.60
N SER A 67 -6.23 7.47 6.92
CA SER A 67 -5.37 8.49 6.28
C SER A 67 -3.88 8.20 6.45
N TYR A 68 -3.47 7.58 7.57
CA TYR A 68 -2.07 7.31 7.87
C TYR A 68 -1.52 6.15 7.01
N GLU A 69 -2.30 5.10 6.89
CA GLU A 69 -2.02 3.95 6.03
C GLU A 69 -2.02 4.35 4.56
N LYS A 70 -2.97 5.19 4.13
CA LYS A 70 -2.98 5.80 2.79
C LYS A 70 -1.65 6.50 2.50
N ASP A 71 -1.21 7.40 3.38
CA ASP A 71 0.05 8.13 3.21
C ASP A 71 1.25 7.18 3.15
N SER A 72 1.24 6.13 3.95
CA SER A 72 2.32 5.14 4.00
C SER A 72 2.41 4.31 2.70
N LEU A 73 1.28 3.96 2.09
CA LEU A 73 1.22 3.32 0.78
C LEU A 73 1.75 4.23 -0.33
N LEU A 74 1.34 5.50 -0.35
CA LEU A 74 1.84 6.48 -1.32
C LEU A 74 3.34 6.75 -1.17
N ARG A 75 3.84 6.83 0.06
CA ARG A 75 5.28 6.92 0.34
C ARG A 75 6.04 5.70 -0.15
N ALA A 76 5.47 4.50 -0.02
CA ALA A 76 6.05 3.28 -0.57
C ALA A 76 6.15 3.32 -2.10
N VAL A 77 5.14 3.83 -2.81
CA VAL A 77 5.22 4.06 -4.27
C VAL A 77 6.38 4.99 -4.61
N LEU A 78 6.47 6.14 -3.93
CA LEU A 78 7.57 7.09 -4.15
C LEU A 78 8.93 6.46 -3.90
N PHE A 79 9.05 5.63 -2.86
CA PHE A 79 10.28 4.90 -2.56
C PHE A 79 10.65 3.91 -3.67
N ILE A 80 9.69 3.09 -4.13
CA ILE A 80 9.90 2.14 -5.23
C ILE A 80 10.34 2.89 -6.50
N MET A 81 9.65 3.98 -6.85
CA MET A 81 10.00 4.77 -8.03
C MET A 81 11.40 5.38 -7.94
N LYS A 82 11.77 5.94 -6.78
CA LYS A 82 13.11 6.50 -6.55
C LYS A 82 14.20 5.43 -6.62
N THR A 83 13.99 4.27 -6.00
CA THR A 83 14.98 3.18 -5.97
C THR A 83 15.10 2.43 -7.30
N THR A 84 14.12 2.57 -8.18
CA THR A 84 14.11 1.94 -9.51
C THR A 84 14.30 2.93 -10.66
N ASN A 85 14.80 4.13 -10.36
CA ASN A 85 15.05 5.17 -11.37
C ASN A 85 16.09 4.75 -12.43
N ALA A 86 16.95 3.78 -12.11
CA ALA A 86 17.93 3.22 -13.03
C ALA A 86 17.32 2.18 -14.00
N LEU A 87 16.08 1.75 -13.77
CA LEU A 87 15.38 0.85 -14.69
C LEU A 87 14.79 1.62 -15.88
N PRO A 88 14.69 1.00 -17.07
CA PRO A 88 14.00 1.59 -18.21
C PRO A 88 12.59 2.10 -17.86
N GLU A 89 12.15 3.18 -18.48
CA GLU A 89 10.81 3.76 -18.22
C GLU A 89 9.69 2.73 -18.41
N GLY A 90 9.81 1.87 -19.42
CA GLY A 90 8.86 0.79 -19.72
C GLY A 90 8.89 -0.41 -18.78
N SER A 91 9.73 -0.42 -17.73
CA SER A 91 9.71 -1.50 -16.74
C SER A 91 8.37 -1.54 -15.99
N SER A 92 7.77 -2.73 -15.97
CA SER A 92 6.50 -3.01 -15.32
C SER A 92 6.56 -2.79 -13.80
N PHE A 93 5.38 -2.60 -13.19
CA PHE A 93 5.23 -2.56 -11.73
C PHE A 93 5.93 -3.73 -11.04
N LYS A 94 5.72 -4.95 -11.53
CA LYS A 94 6.32 -6.17 -10.96
C LYS A 94 7.84 -6.16 -11.03
N GLU A 95 8.44 -5.69 -12.13
CA GLU A 95 9.89 -5.59 -12.27
C GLU A 95 10.48 -4.57 -11.29
N ARG A 96 9.84 -3.40 -11.17
CA ARG A 96 10.24 -2.36 -10.23
C ARG A 96 10.13 -2.85 -8.78
N LEU A 97 9.03 -3.54 -8.47
CA LEU A 97 8.83 -4.14 -7.16
C LEU A 97 9.91 -5.20 -6.88
N LEU A 98 10.20 -6.13 -7.81
CA LEU A 98 11.26 -7.13 -7.63
C LEU A 98 12.66 -6.52 -7.45
N TYR A 99 12.96 -5.43 -8.15
CA TYR A 99 14.22 -4.71 -7.98
C TYR A 99 14.31 -4.11 -6.58
N THR A 100 13.23 -3.50 -6.09
CA THR A 100 13.16 -2.90 -4.74
C THR A 100 13.47 -3.91 -3.64
N LYS A 101 13.12 -5.19 -3.83
CA LYS A 101 13.45 -6.27 -2.89
C LYS A 101 14.96 -6.42 -2.66
N ARG A 102 15.77 -6.16 -3.69
CA ARG A 102 17.23 -6.35 -3.65
C ARG A 102 17.95 -5.25 -2.88
N VAL A 103 17.34 -4.08 -2.76
CA VAL A 103 17.92 -2.92 -2.08
C VAL A 103 17.45 -2.79 -0.63
N LEU A 104 16.40 -3.52 -0.25
CA LEU A 104 15.84 -3.52 1.09
C LEU A 104 16.43 -4.63 1.98
N PRO A 105 16.59 -4.38 3.29
CA PRO A 105 16.98 -5.41 4.25
C PRO A 105 16.07 -6.66 4.17
N PRO A 106 16.64 -7.89 4.09
CA PRO A 106 15.84 -9.11 3.99
C PRO A 106 14.83 -9.31 5.13
N VAL A 107 15.12 -8.76 6.32
CA VAL A 107 14.26 -8.83 7.51
C VAL A 107 12.85 -8.28 7.27
N ILE A 108 12.69 -7.32 6.35
CA ILE A 108 11.39 -6.73 5.97
C ILE A 108 10.44 -7.78 5.37
N PHE A 109 11.01 -8.81 4.72
CA PHE A 109 10.24 -9.83 4.00
C PHE A 109 10.14 -11.16 4.75
N THR A 110 10.70 -11.26 5.95
CA THR A 110 10.59 -12.46 6.79
C THR A 110 9.39 -12.34 7.72
N ASP A 111 8.59 -13.40 7.86
CA ASP A 111 7.42 -13.45 8.76
C ASP A 111 7.76 -13.36 10.25
N LYS A 112 9.06 -13.22 10.59
CA LYS A 112 9.56 -13.02 11.96
C LYS A 112 10.10 -11.61 12.20
N GLY A 113 9.99 -10.71 11.22
CA GLY A 113 10.64 -9.39 11.21
C GLY A 113 9.75 -8.18 11.48
N LEU A 114 8.44 -8.37 11.65
CA LEU A 114 7.45 -7.37 12.08
C LEU A 114 6.40 -8.06 12.94
#